data_AF-A0A538NIC2-F1
#
_entry.id   AF-A0A538NIC2-F1
#
_cell.length_a   1.000
_cell.length_b   1.000
_cell.length_c   1.000
_cell.angle_alpha   90.00
_cell.angle_beta   90.00
_cell.angle_gamma   90.00
#
_symmetry.space_group_name_H-M   'P 1'
#
loop_
_entity.id
_entity.type
_entity.pdbx_description
1 polymer ?
#
loop_
_entity_poly.entity_id
_entity_poly.type
_entity_poly.pdbx_seq_one_letter_code
_entity_poly.pdbx_strand_id
1 'polypeptide(L)'
;MNPPSLLQIVERLERLAGKLPSKIQKAVLAELTPLKQLFLQQRPPRFLFVGASGTPIGQIIGALFAPADVTETRDASVPICRWYDVNLRDRGTISVLDARGVDDSAFSQLQDELKYQAADIIFFLSDERNAEGLGKRDLDDLKVRYFAWNKTPETGTKVIGISILPLDEAVGPNQINLAASRLQLALRSNVAGREPLLETLRLCSAGPDQGLELPVAEAQRLMSTLARELPNQARLEMIRISRNREAQHEVAQLLVKSTTAICAAIGAQPIPLADLPILTSLQVTMISGIMYVSGRERSLRAATEFIGALGVNVGAAMLLREGARAILKFFPGWGNVVGGLVAGSGTYAIGRAATVFFVDGVSLKDARRTYLTSRKRVSHKPHGV
;
A
#
# COMPACT_ATOMS: atom_id res chain seq x y z
N MET A 1 21.28 -3.85 -8.15
CA MET A 1 21.76 -3.88 -9.55
C MET A 1 20.56 -3.90 -10.50
N ASN A 2 20.56 -3.03 -11.52
CA ASN A 2 19.49 -2.83 -12.51
C ASN A 2 19.56 -3.84 -13.66
N PRO A 3 18.50 -4.63 -13.88
CA PRO A 3 17.97 -4.97 -15.20
C PRO A 3 16.58 -4.29 -15.36
N PRO A 4 16.08 -4.14 -16.60
CA PRO A 4 15.37 -2.94 -17.09
C PRO A 4 14.37 -2.37 -16.08
N SER A 5 14.53 -1.08 -15.75
CA SER A 5 13.70 -0.39 -14.77
C SER A 5 12.22 -0.66 -15.04
N LEU A 6 11.40 -0.84 -13.99
CA LEU A 6 9.95 -0.96 -14.12
C LEU A 6 9.36 0.11 -15.05
N LEU A 7 10.01 1.27 -15.11
CA LEU A 7 9.76 2.37 -16.03
C LEU A 7 9.93 1.96 -17.50
N GLN A 8 11.00 1.27 -17.90
CA GLN A 8 11.15 0.73 -19.26
C GLN A 8 10.07 -0.30 -19.60
N ILE A 9 9.62 -1.12 -18.65
CA ILE A 9 8.51 -2.06 -18.85
C ILE A 9 7.22 -1.29 -19.13
N VAL A 10 6.95 -0.25 -18.33
CA VAL A 10 5.78 0.62 -18.51
C VAL A 10 5.84 1.41 -19.82
N GLU A 11 6.97 2.01 -20.17
CA GLU A 11 7.12 2.72 -21.45
C GLU A 11 6.90 1.80 -22.65
N ARG A 12 7.38 0.55 -22.57
CA ARG A 12 7.13 -0.45 -23.61
C ARG A 12 5.64 -0.81 -23.67
N LEU A 13 4.98 -0.94 -22.52
CA LEU A 13 3.54 -1.18 -22.44
C LEU A 13 2.72 -0.01 -22.99
N GLU A 14 3.11 1.23 -22.74
CA GLU A 14 2.47 2.42 -23.30
C GLU A 14 2.64 2.50 -24.80
N ARG A 15 3.87 2.23 -25.31
CA ARG A 15 4.14 2.15 -26.75
C ARG A 15 3.31 1.05 -27.42
N LEU A 16 3.11 -0.09 -26.76
CA LEU A 16 2.22 -1.14 -27.26
C LEU A 16 0.75 -0.74 -27.17
N ALA A 17 0.33 -0.13 -26.07
CA ALA A 17 -1.04 0.34 -25.91
C ALA A 17 -1.40 1.36 -27.00
N GLY A 18 -0.45 2.20 -27.42
CA GLY A 18 -0.59 3.12 -28.56
C GLY A 18 -0.87 2.45 -29.90
N LYS A 19 -0.58 1.15 -30.06
CA LYS A 19 -0.85 0.35 -31.26
C LYS A 19 -2.16 -0.43 -31.19
N LEU A 20 -2.85 -0.41 -30.03
CA LEU A 20 -4.09 -1.14 -29.83
C LEU A 20 -5.29 -0.35 -30.38
N PRO A 21 -6.37 -1.03 -30.81
CA PRO A 21 -7.63 -0.36 -31.12
C PRO A 21 -8.17 0.44 -29.91
N SER A 22 -8.78 1.60 -30.16
CA SER A 22 -9.17 2.59 -29.14
C SER A 22 -9.97 2.02 -27.95
N LYS A 23 -10.89 1.09 -28.22
CA LYS A 23 -11.69 0.41 -27.17
C LYS A 23 -10.83 -0.41 -26.21
N ILE A 24 -9.79 -1.08 -26.71
CA ILE A 24 -8.91 -1.95 -25.93
C ILE A 24 -7.80 -1.12 -25.27
N GLN A 25 -7.26 -0.14 -25.99
CA GLN A 25 -6.26 0.79 -25.48
C GLN A 25 -6.75 1.45 -24.18
N LYS A 26 -7.98 1.96 -24.15
CA LYS A 26 -8.55 2.60 -22.95
C LYS A 26 -8.64 1.63 -21.76
N ALA A 27 -9.04 0.38 -22.00
CA ALA A 27 -9.12 -0.65 -20.96
C ALA A 27 -7.74 -1.02 -20.42
N VAL A 28 -6.73 -1.19 -21.29
CA VAL A 28 -5.35 -1.49 -20.89
C VAL A 28 -4.75 -0.32 -20.11
N LEU A 29 -4.92 0.92 -20.58
CA LEU A 29 -4.42 2.11 -19.88
C LEU A 29 -5.08 2.29 -18.51
N ALA A 30 -6.38 2.01 -18.38
CA ALA A 30 -7.07 2.05 -17.10
C ALA A 30 -6.49 1.07 -16.08
N GLU A 31 -6.11 -0.14 -16.52
CA GLU A 31 -5.47 -1.16 -15.66
C GLU A 31 -3.99 -0.90 -15.39
N LEU A 32 -3.32 -0.07 -16.22
CA LEU A 32 -1.94 0.35 -15.99
C LEU A 32 -1.82 1.40 -14.90
N THR A 33 -2.84 2.23 -14.68
CA THR A 33 -2.78 3.29 -13.65
C THR A 33 -2.53 2.75 -12.24
N PRO A 34 -3.27 1.76 -11.73
CA PRO A 34 -2.98 1.16 -10.42
C PRO A 34 -1.58 0.55 -10.34
N LEU A 35 -1.13 -0.10 -11.41
CA LEU A 35 0.21 -0.71 -11.47
C LEU A 35 1.30 0.37 -11.42
N LYS A 36 1.16 1.47 -12.16
CA LYS A 36 2.10 2.61 -12.10
C LYS A 36 2.15 3.21 -10.70
N GLN A 37 0.99 3.43 -10.08
CA GLN A 37 0.92 4.00 -8.74
C GLN A 37 1.60 3.09 -7.71
N LEU A 38 1.35 1.78 -7.78
CA LEU A 38 1.92 0.81 -6.84
C LEU A 38 3.42 0.53 -7.05
N PHE A 39 3.91 0.61 -8.30
CA PHE A 39 5.28 0.17 -8.63
C PHE A 39 6.26 1.26 -9.02
N LEU A 40 5.81 2.32 -9.68
CA LEU A 40 6.69 3.40 -10.15
C LEU A 40 6.67 4.60 -9.22
N GLN A 41 5.49 4.91 -8.69
CA GLN A 41 5.27 6.05 -7.81
C GLN A 41 5.25 5.62 -6.34
N GLN A 42 5.82 4.46 -6.03
CA GLN A 42 5.86 3.98 -4.67
C GLN A 42 6.71 4.95 -3.83
N ARG A 43 6.20 5.32 -2.67
CA ARG A 43 6.90 6.14 -1.68
C ARG A 43 6.53 5.72 -0.26
N PRO A 44 7.31 6.14 0.76
CA PRO A 44 6.90 6.02 2.14
C PRO A 44 5.54 6.70 2.39
N PRO A 45 4.69 6.15 3.28
CA PRO A 45 3.54 6.88 3.80
C PRO A 45 4.02 8.09 4.59
N ARG A 46 3.32 9.22 4.40
CA ARG A 46 3.67 10.51 4.99
C ARG A 46 2.70 10.83 6.11
N PHE A 47 3.23 10.96 7.31
CA PHE A 47 2.46 11.20 8.53
C PHE A 47 2.83 12.55 9.14
N LEU A 48 1.83 13.41 9.30
CA LEU A 48 1.96 14.67 10.01
C LEU A 48 1.48 14.48 11.45
N PHE A 49 2.28 14.88 12.43
CA PHE A 49 1.89 14.87 13.85
C PHE A 49 1.67 16.31 14.32
N VAL A 50 0.49 16.59 14.90
CA VAL A 50 0.06 17.93 15.35
C VAL A 50 -0.65 17.84 16.69
N GLY A 51 -0.85 18.98 17.35
CA GLY A 51 -1.51 19.08 18.64
C GLY A 51 -0.54 19.11 19.82
N ALA A 52 -1.09 19.03 21.03
CA ALA A 52 -0.34 19.16 22.26
C ALA A 52 0.15 17.80 22.77
N SER A 53 1.48 17.63 22.87
CA SER A 53 2.09 16.49 23.56
C SER A 53 3.51 16.82 23.99
N GLY A 54 3.82 16.58 25.27
CA GLY A 54 5.19 16.67 25.78
C GLY A 54 6.04 15.43 25.49
N THR A 55 5.44 14.36 24.95
CA THR A 55 6.15 13.11 24.67
C THR A 55 7.09 13.27 23.47
N PRO A 56 8.34 12.79 23.54
CA PRO A 56 9.21 12.69 22.37
C PRO A 56 8.55 11.91 21.22
N ILE A 57 8.64 12.43 19.99
CA ILE A 57 7.99 11.82 18.81
C ILE A 57 8.45 10.39 18.57
N GLY A 58 9.72 10.08 18.86
CA GLY A 58 10.25 8.72 18.74
C GLY A 58 9.52 7.70 19.61
N GLN A 59 9.07 8.08 20.82
CA GLN A 59 8.29 7.19 21.68
C GLN A 59 6.88 6.97 21.13
N ILE A 60 6.25 8.00 20.55
CA ILE A 60 4.94 7.88 19.91
C ILE A 60 5.02 6.97 18.68
N ILE A 61 6.03 7.16 17.83
CA ILE A 61 6.24 6.31 16.65
C ILE A 61 6.49 4.86 17.08
N GLY A 62 7.32 4.64 18.11
CA GLY A 62 7.56 3.32 18.69
C GLY A 62 6.27 2.66 19.21
N ALA A 63 5.38 3.43 19.83
CA ALA A 63 4.11 2.90 20.30
C ALA A 63 3.15 2.54 19.15
N LEU A 64 3.06 3.38 18.12
CA LEU A 64 2.13 3.20 16.99
C LEU A 64 2.55 2.07 16.03
N PHE A 65 3.85 1.91 15.79
CA PHE A 65 4.39 1.00 14.77
C PHE A 65 5.15 -0.21 15.35
N ALA A 66 5.02 -0.43 16.67
CA ALA A 66 5.58 -1.51 17.53
C ALA A 66 6.93 -1.17 18.20
N PRO A 67 7.27 -1.81 19.35
CA PRO A 67 8.24 -1.28 20.31
C PRO A 67 9.61 -1.37 19.68
N ALA A 68 10.03 -0.27 19.10
CA ALA A 68 11.41 -0.10 18.76
C ALA A 68 12.16 -0.05 20.09
N ASP A 69 13.19 -0.88 20.21
CA ASP A 69 14.42 -0.35 20.78
C ASP A 69 14.75 0.90 19.96
N VAL A 70 14.23 2.05 20.38
CA VAL A 70 14.59 3.35 19.85
C VAL A 70 15.95 3.70 20.46
N THR A 71 16.94 2.83 20.25
CA THR A 71 18.32 3.03 20.71
C THR A 71 19.15 3.78 19.68
N GLU A 72 18.69 3.92 18.44
CA GLU A 72 19.45 4.63 17.38
C GLU A 72 19.03 6.08 17.12
N THR A 73 17.95 6.58 17.71
CA THR A 73 17.59 8.02 17.66
C THR A 73 17.70 8.71 19.01
N ARG A 74 18.62 8.25 19.88
CA ARG A 74 18.95 8.99 21.10
C ARG A 74 19.86 10.21 20.87
N ASP A 75 20.46 10.36 19.68
CA ASP A 75 21.58 11.31 19.52
C ASP A 75 21.60 12.16 18.23
N ALA A 76 20.51 12.18 17.46
CA ALA A 76 20.37 13.10 16.33
C ALA A 76 19.18 14.03 16.59
N SER A 77 19.42 15.34 16.65
CA SER A 77 18.37 16.37 16.73
C SER A 77 17.29 16.09 15.69
N VAL A 78 16.12 15.63 16.14
CA VAL A 78 14.98 15.40 15.24
C VAL A 78 14.61 16.73 14.60
N PRO A 79 14.57 16.82 13.26
CA PRO A 79 14.28 18.08 12.61
C PRO A 79 12.81 18.46 12.84
N ILE A 80 12.59 19.57 13.53
CA ILE A 80 11.27 20.16 13.74
C ILE A 80 10.80 20.81 12.44
N CYS A 81 9.53 20.64 12.07
CA CYS A 81 8.95 21.23 10.86
C CYS A 81 9.70 20.89 9.55
N ARG A 82 10.26 19.67 9.44
CA ARG A 82 10.75 19.11 8.17
C ARG A 82 10.42 17.64 8.05
N TRP A 83 10.21 17.19 6.81
CA TRP A 83 10.06 15.77 6.52
C TRP A 83 11.36 15.03 6.80
N TYR A 84 11.26 13.92 7.53
CA TYR A 84 12.37 12.98 7.71
C TYR A 84 11.85 11.54 7.66
N ASP A 85 12.70 10.65 7.16
CA ASP A 85 12.36 9.24 7.02
C ASP A 85 12.75 8.45 8.27
N VAL A 86 11.85 7.58 8.71
CA VAL A 86 12.02 6.68 9.83
C VAL A 86 11.99 5.25 9.32
N ASN A 87 13.09 4.52 9.55
CA ASN A 87 13.21 3.12 9.16
C ASN A 87 12.67 2.20 10.28
N LEU A 88 11.67 1.39 9.96
CA LEU A 88 11.01 0.48 10.89
C LEU A 88 11.66 -0.91 10.85
N ARG A 89 12.97 -1.00 11.13
CA ARG A 89 13.78 -2.23 11.32
C ARG A 89 13.24 -3.43 10.51
N ASP A 90 13.43 -3.36 9.20
CA ASP A 90 13.09 -4.38 8.17
C ASP A 90 11.63 -4.41 7.67
N ARG A 91 10.72 -3.67 8.30
CA ARG A 91 9.31 -3.63 7.89
C ARG A 91 9.04 -2.63 6.77
N GLY A 92 9.82 -1.56 6.71
CA GLY A 92 9.70 -0.52 5.69
C GLY A 92 10.07 0.86 6.24
N THR A 93 9.85 1.87 5.43
CA THR A 93 10.13 3.27 5.78
C THR A 93 8.83 4.05 5.84
N ILE A 94 8.70 4.94 6.84
CA ILE A 94 7.66 5.97 6.91
C ILE A 94 8.32 7.35 6.85
N SER A 95 7.61 8.36 6.37
CA SER A 95 8.07 9.75 6.40
C SER A 95 7.24 10.52 7.42
N VAL A 96 7.91 11.27 8.29
CA VAL A 96 7.31 11.95 9.42
C VAL A 96 7.59 13.45 9.35
N LEU A 97 6.56 14.23 9.66
CA LEU A 97 6.65 15.66 9.90
C LEU A 97 6.09 15.94 11.29
N ASP A 98 6.95 16.39 12.22
CA ASP A 98 6.52 16.79 13.56
C ASP A 98 6.26 18.30 13.58
N ALA A 99 5.00 18.65 13.81
CA ALA A 99 4.52 20.03 13.91
C ALA A 99 3.81 20.30 15.25
N ARG A 100 4.11 19.51 16.28
CA ARG A 100 3.57 19.70 17.63
C ARG A 100 4.26 20.88 18.32
N GLY A 101 3.49 21.71 19.02
CA GLY A 101 4.02 22.83 19.82
C GLY A 101 4.77 23.90 19.01
N VAL A 102 4.52 23.99 17.70
CA VAL A 102 5.20 24.91 16.80
C VAL A 102 4.73 26.35 17.05
N ASP A 103 5.69 27.27 17.15
CA ASP A 103 5.41 28.69 17.27
C ASP A 103 5.07 29.34 15.92
N ASP A 104 4.61 30.59 15.97
CA ASP A 104 4.20 31.31 14.76
C ASP A 104 5.35 31.54 13.77
N SER A 105 6.61 31.47 14.24
CA SER A 105 7.79 31.75 13.41
C SER A 105 8.13 30.62 12.44
N ALA A 106 7.84 29.38 12.82
CA ALA A 106 8.11 28.20 12.00
C ALA A 106 6.93 27.83 11.06
N PHE A 107 5.81 28.55 11.11
CA PHE A 107 4.65 28.28 10.25
C PHE A 107 4.89 28.51 8.76
N SER A 108 5.73 29.48 8.38
CA SER A 108 6.07 29.67 6.97
C SER A 108 6.80 28.45 6.40
N GLN A 109 7.80 27.95 7.14
CA GLN A 109 8.52 26.73 6.75
C GLN A 109 7.59 25.52 6.71
N LEU A 110 6.74 25.33 7.73
CA LEU A 110 5.80 24.22 7.79
C LEU A 110 4.78 24.24 6.64
N GLN A 111 4.30 25.44 6.29
CA GLN A 111 3.41 25.61 5.15
C GLN A 111 4.11 25.21 3.84
N ASP A 112 5.36 25.60 3.65
CA ASP A 112 6.12 25.28 2.45
C ASP A 112 6.41 23.77 2.34
N GLU A 113 6.75 23.11 3.46
CA GLU A 113 6.93 21.65 3.52
C GLU A 113 5.64 20.89 3.18
N LEU A 114 4.47 21.33 3.67
CA LEU A 114 3.18 20.71 3.37
C LEU A 114 2.70 20.97 1.94
N LYS A 115 3.01 22.15 1.38
CA LYS A 115 2.75 22.46 -0.04
C LYS A 115 3.66 21.64 -0.97
N TYR A 116 4.91 21.43 -0.58
CA TYR A 116 5.87 20.62 -1.31
C TYR A 116 5.51 19.14 -1.25
N GLN A 117 5.17 18.64 -0.06
CA GLN A 117 4.78 17.27 0.18
C GLN A 117 3.59 17.21 1.14
N ALA A 118 2.42 16.88 0.59
CA ALA A 118 1.23 16.64 1.40
C ALA A 118 1.39 15.35 2.23
N ALA A 119 0.91 15.41 3.47
CA ALA A 119 0.70 14.29 4.36
C ALA A 119 -0.47 13.43 3.87
N ASP A 120 -0.32 12.11 4.00
CA ASP A 120 -1.39 11.15 3.70
C ASP A 120 -2.41 11.11 4.84
N ILE A 121 -1.92 11.16 6.08
CA ILE A 121 -2.71 11.13 7.31
C ILE A 121 -2.12 12.12 8.31
N ILE A 122 -3.00 12.85 8.99
CA ILE A 122 -2.67 13.69 10.14
C ILE A 122 -2.98 12.92 11.43
N PHE A 123 -1.99 12.73 12.28
CA PHE A 123 -2.18 12.30 13.66
C PHE A 123 -2.35 13.54 14.54
N PHE A 124 -3.52 13.69 15.15
CA PHE A 124 -3.80 14.76 16.11
C PHE A 124 -3.64 14.22 17.54
N LEU A 125 -2.68 14.74 18.28
CA LEU A 125 -2.39 14.32 19.64
C LEU A 125 -3.04 15.23 20.67
N SER A 126 -3.56 14.60 21.72
CA SER A 126 -4.08 15.25 22.92
C SER A 126 -3.47 14.57 24.13
N ASP A 127 -2.79 15.35 24.97
CA ASP A 127 -2.06 14.86 26.14
C ASP A 127 -2.86 15.12 27.42
N GLU A 128 -3.66 14.15 27.82
CA GLU A 128 -4.56 14.24 28.99
C GLU A 128 -3.80 14.26 30.31
N ARG A 129 -2.49 14.01 30.30
CA ARG A 129 -1.63 14.14 31.50
C ARG A 129 -1.41 15.60 31.89
N ASN A 130 -1.59 16.53 30.96
CA ASN A 130 -1.44 17.97 31.19
C ASN A 130 -2.81 18.63 31.37
N ALA A 131 -2.89 19.64 32.25
CA ALA A 131 -4.13 20.38 32.52
C ALA A 131 -4.74 21.08 31.29
N GLU A 132 -3.94 21.26 30.23
CA GLU A 132 -4.36 21.85 28.95
C GLU A 132 -4.76 20.81 27.88
N GLY A 133 -4.98 19.54 28.25
CA GLY A 133 -4.95 18.36 27.37
C GLY A 133 -5.58 18.46 25.97
N LEU A 134 -6.63 19.27 25.77
CA LEU A 134 -7.20 19.61 24.47
C LEU A 134 -7.15 21.14 24.22
N GLY A 135 -6.08 21.61 23.60
CA GLY A 135 -5.90 23.03 23.28
C GLY A 135 -6.88 23.51 22.20
N LYS A 136 -7.70 24.52 22.52
CA LYS A 136 -8.60 25.16 21.53
C LYS A 136 -7.82 25.69 20.32
N ARG A 137 -6.62 26.25 20.58
CA ARG A 137 -5.68 26.70 19.55
C ARG A 137 -5.29 25.59 18.58
N ASP A 138 -4.97 24.39 19.08
CA ASP A 138 -4.56 23.27 18.24
C ASP A 138 -5.67 22.80 17.30
N LEU A 139 -6.92 22.78 17.79
CA LEU A 139 -8.10 22.46 16.98
C LEU A 139 -8.36 23.54 15.92
N ASP A 140 -8.21 24.81 16.30
CA ASP A 140 -8.34 25.93 15.37
C ASP A 140 -7.24 25.87 14.29
N ASP A 141 -6.00 25.56 14.67
CA ASP A 141 -4.89 25.40 13.73
C ASP A 141 -5.08 24.20 12.80
N LEU A 142 -5.59 23.07 13.31
CA LEU A 142 -6.01 21.93 12.48
C LEU A 142 -7.02 22.35 11.41
N LYS A 143 -8.08 23.03 11.84
CA LYS A 143 -9.20 23.42 10.99
C LYS A 143 -8.81 24.48 9.95
N VAL A 144 -8.07 25.51 10.37
CA VAL A 144 -7.81 26.71 9.57
C VAL A 144 -6.50 26.59 8.78
N ARG A 145 -5.46 25.98 9.36
CA ARG A 145 -4.11 25.96 8.79
C ARG A 145 -3.80 24.61 8.13
N TYR A 146 -3.77 23.53 8.91
CA TYR A 146 -3.25 22.25 8.42
C TYR A 146 -4.08 21.69 7.26
N PHE A 147 -5.41 21.78 7.28
CA PHE A 147 -6.22 21.39 6.12
C PHE A 147 -6.04 22.31 4.90
N ALA A 148 -5.81 23.61 5.12
CA ALA A 148 -5.61 24.56 4.02
C ALA A 148 -4.25 24.35 3.33
N TRP A 149 -3.22 24.01 4.12
CA TRP A 149 -1.86 23.77 3.64
C TRP A 149 -1.71 22.37 3.05
N ASN A 150 -2.37 21.36 3.64
CA ASN A 150 -2.31 19.97 3.21
C ASN A 150 -3.33 19.65 2.11
N LYS A 151 -3.05 20.07 0.86
CA LYS A 151 -3.94 19.82 -0.28
C LYS A 151 -3.72 18.42 -0.86
N THR A 152 -4.60 17.48 -0.53
CA THR A 152 -4.64 16.14 -1.15
C THR A 152 -5.63 16.11 -2.33
N PRO A 153 -5.26 15.58 -3.51
CA PRO A 153 -6.02 15.78 -4.74
C PRO A 153 -7.36 15.00 -4.88
N GLU A 154 -7.68 13.99 -4.04
CA GLU A 154 -8.83 13.11 -4.31
C GLU A 154 -9.77 12.78 -3.12
N THR A 155 -9.29 12.60 -1.89
CA THR A 155 -10.12 12.07 -0.77
C THR A 155 -10.26 12.99 0.44
N GLY A 156 -9.70 14.21 0.37
CA GLY A 156 -9.52 15.06 1.54
C GLY A 156 -8.48 14.51 2.51
N THR A 157 -8.05 15.36 3.44
CA THR A 157 -7.05 14.99 4.44
C THR A 157 -7.69 14.15 5.53
N LYS A 158 -7.12 12.98 5.78
CA LYS A 158 -7.60 12.03 6.79
C LYS A 158 -6.90 12.27 8.12
N VAL A 159 -7.62 12.10 9.22
CA VAL A 159 -7.17 12.37 10.57
C VAL A 159 -7.35 11.14 11.45
N ILE A 160 -6.36 10.86 12.29
CA ILE A 160 -6.45 9.90 13.40
C ILE A 160 -6.19 10.68 14.69
N GLY A 161 -7.12 10.60 15.64
CA GLY A 161 -6.94 11.18 16.96
C GLY A 161 -6.16 10.25 17.88
N ILE A 162 -5.26 10.78 18.70
CA ILE A 162 -4.52 10.02 19.71
C ILE A 162 -4.68 10.72 21.05
N SER A 163 -5.28 10.04 22.02
CA SER A 163 -5.27 10.45 23.43
C SER A 163 -4.12 9.76 24.16
N ILE A 164 -3.21 10.54 24.74
CA ILE A 164 -2.15 10.03 25.64
C ILE A 164 -2.67 10.09 27.07
N LEU A 165 -2.71 8.93 27.72
CA LEU A 165 -3.33 8.76 29.04
C LEU A 165 -2.27 8.30 30.05
N PRO A 166 -2.35 8.75 31.32
CA PRO A 166 -1.56 8.16 32.40
C PRO A 166 -2.02 6.72 32.67
N LEU A 167 -1.09 5.80 32.98
CA LEU A 167 -1.39 4.39 33.33
C LEU A 167 -1.98 4.23 34.74
N ASP A 168 -2.15 5.31 35.50
CA ASP A 168 -2.45 5.23 36.94
C ASP A 168 -3.74 4.44 37.24
N GLU A 169 -3.65 3.40 38.09
CA GLU A 169 -4.75 2.49 38.44
C GLU A 169 -5.92 3.21 39.13
N ALA A 170 -5.69 4.43 39.62
CA ALA A 170 -6.70 5.31 40.20
C ALA A 170 -7.62 5.99 39.14
N VAL A 171 -7.23 6.01 37.86
CA VAL A 171 -8.05 6.55 36.77
C VAL A 171 -9.05 5.47 36.37
N GLY A 172 -10.25 5.54 36.95
CA GLY A 172 -11.31 4.58 36.65
C GLY A 172 -11.66 4.54 35.15
N PRO A 173 -12.15 3.39 34.63
CA PRO A 173 -12.45 3.19 33.20
C PRO A 173 -13.42 4.23 32.62
N ASN A 174 -14.21 4.90 33.46
CA ASN A 174 -15.07 6.00 33.05
C ASN A 174 -14.28 7.24 32.56
N GLN A 175 -13.18 7.62 33.21
CA GLN A 175 -12.39 8.79 32.79
C GLN A 175 -11.67 8.54 31.46
N ILE A 176 -11.11 7.34 31.26
CA ILE A 176 -10.48 6.91 30.01
C ILE A 176 -11.46 6.97 28.84
N ASN A 177 -12.67 6.43 29.03
CA ASN A 177 -13.70 6.47 28.00
C ASN A 177 -14.18 7.90 27.73
N LEU A 178 -14.32 8.73 28.78
CA LEU A 178 -14.72 10.12 28.65
C LEU A 178 -13.71 10.95 27.86
N ALA A 179 -12.40 10.80 28.12
CA ALA A 179 -11.34 11.48 27.39
C ALA A 179 -11.37 11.12 25.90
N ALA A 180 -11.45 9.82 25.58
CA ALA A 180 -11.56 9.36 24.20
C ALA A 180 -12.83 9.90 23.50
N SER A 181 -13.98 9.90 24.18
CA SER A 181 -15.22 10.45 23.63
C SER A 181 -15.14 11.97 23.41
N ARG A 182 -14.47 12.70 24.30
CA ARG A 182 -14.23 14.15 24.16
C ARG A 182 -13.38 14.45 22.93
N LEU A 183 -12.25 13.76 22.78
CA LEU A 183 -11.38 13.94 21.61
C LEU A 183 -12.12 13.60 20.32
N GLN A 184 -12.83 12.47 20.30
CA GLN A 184 -13.62 12.05 19.14
C GLN A 184 -14.68 13.09 18.76
N LEU A 185 -15.41 13.63 19.74
CA LEU A 185 -16.40 14.68 19.50
C LEU A 185 -15.76 15.96 18.97
N ALA A 186 -14.68 16.42 19.61
CA ALA A 186 -13.99 17.64 19.23
C ALA A 186 -13.42 17.57 17.80
N LEU A 187 -12.81 16.43 17.43
CA LEU A 187 -12.32 16.22 16.07
C LEU A 187 -13.49 16.16 15.08
N ARG A 188 -14.57 15.42 15.37
CA ARG A 188 -15.74 15.38 14.48
C ARG A 188 -16.35 16.76 14.24
N SER A 189 -16.35 17.63 15.24
CA SER A 189 -16.87 19.00 15.11
C SER A 189 -15.96 19.95 14.31
N ASN A 190 -14.66 19.64 14.19
CA ASN A 190 -13.67 20.53 13.58
C ASN A 190 -13.13 20.04 12.24
N VAL A 191 -13.33 18.77 11.90
CA VAL A 191 -12.84 18.20 10.64
C VAL A 191 -13.96 18.23 9.59
N ALA A 192 -13.65 18.71 8.37
CA ALA A 192 -14.63 18.91 7.29
C ALA A 192 -14.72 17.72 6.31
N GLY A 193 -15.93 17.23 6.01
CA GLY A 193 -16.17 16.22 4.96
C GLY A 193 -16.97 15.00 5.44
N ARG A 194 -17.17 14.00 4.55
CA ARG A 194 -17.98 12.81 4.83
C ARG A 194 -17.28 11.81 5.78
N GLU A 195 -15.95 11.60 5.67
CA GLU A 195 -15.19 10.69 6.56
C GLU A 195 -13.73 11.15 6.83
N PRO A 196 -13.50 12.38 7.28
CA PRO A 196 -12.14 12.88 7.44
C PRO A 196 -11.49 12.48 8.78
N LEU A 197 -12.28 12.03 9.77
CA LEU A 197 -11.77 11.37 10.98
C LEU A 197 -11.92 9.86 10.82
N LEU A 198 -10.81 9.14 10.77
CA LEU A 198 -10.78 7.70 10.58
C LEU A 198 -11.08 6.95 11.89
N GLU A 199 -10.33 7.27 12.94
CA GLU A 199 -10.46 6.64 14.25
C GLU A 199 -9.79 7.49 15.34
N THR A 200 -10.01 7.08 16.59
CA THR A 200 -9.31 7.62 17.76
C THR A 200 -8.67 6.48 18.52
N LEU A 201 -7.41 6.65 18.90
CA LEU A 201 -6.57 5.68 19.59
C LEU A 201 -6.17 6.19 20.98
N ARG A 202 -5.76 5.26 21.83
CA ARG A 202 -5.38 5.47 23.21
C ARG A 202 -3.98 4.95 23.43
N LEU A 203 -3.05 5.86 23.71
CA LEU A 203 -1.70 5.52 24.13
C LEU A 203 -1.61 5.59 25.64
N CYS A 204 -1.24 4.48 26.27
CA CYS A 204 -1.06 4.39 27.70
C CYS A 204 0.42 4.66 28.06
N SER A 205 0.66 5.50 29.05
CA SER A 205 2.00 5.86 29.52
C SER A 205 2.28 5.22 30.87
N ALA A 206 3.20 4.26 30.91
CA ALA A 206 3.55 3.50 32.12
C ALA A 206 4.48 4.25 33.11
N GLY A 207 4.80 5.51 32.85
CA GLY A 207 5.62 6.38 33.69
C GLY A 207 6.49 7.35 32.87
N PRO A 208 7.27 8.23 33.52
CA PRO A 208 8.21 9.15 32.86
C PRO A 208 9.34 8.44 32.11
N ASP A 209 9.79 7.30 32.66
CA ASP A 209 10.92 6.50 32.14
C ASP A 209 10.50 5.23 31.41
N GLN A 210 9.20 4.90 31.38
CA GLN A 210 8.66 3.75 30.67
C GLN A 210 8.00 4.17 29.36
N GLY A 211 8.04 3.28 28.36
CA GLY A 211 7.54 3.56 27.02
C GLY A 211 6.03 3.82 26.96
N LEU A 212 5.60 4.43 25.86
CA LEU A 212 4.20 4.45 25.47
C LEU A 212 3.79 3.09 24.89
N GLU A 213 2.63 2.61 25.27
CA GLU A 213 2.06 1.37 24.75
C GLU A 213 0.70 1.61 24.09
N LEU A 214 0.53 1.03 22.89
CA LEU A 214 -0.75 0.95 22.20
C LEU A 214 -1.35 -0.44 22.44
N PRO A 215 -2.59 -0.56 22.97
CA PRO A 215 -3.22 -1.86 23.16
C PRO A 215 -3.25 -2.67 21.87
N VAL A 216 -3.00 -3.99 21.95
CA VAL A 216 -2.84 -4.87 20.78
C VAL A 216 -4.03 -4.77 19.81
N ALA A 217 -5.25 -4.69 20.33
CA ALA A 217 -6.46 -4.55 19.51
C ALA A 217 -6.53 -3.21 18.76
N GLU A 218 -6.03 -2.13 19.35
CA GLU A 218 -5.95 -0.81 18.72
C GLU A 218 -4.79 -0.76 17.71
N ALA A 219 -3.65 -1.39 18.01
CA ALA A 219 -2.56 -1.53 17.07
C ALA A 219 -2.99 -2.29 15.80
N GLN A 220 -3.71 -3.41 15.95
CA GLN A 220 -4.26 -4.16 14.80
C GLN A 220 -5.26 -3.33 13.99
N ARG A 221 -6.13 -2.56 14.67
CA ARG A 221 -7.11 -1.68 14.03
C ARG A 221 -6.43 -0.56 13.24
N LEU A 222 -5.47 0.14 13.85
CA LEU A 222 -4.65 1.17 13.20
C LEU A 222 -3.97 0.59 11.96
N MET A 223 -3.29 -0.54 12.09
CA MET A 223 -2.62 -1.20 10.96
C MET A 223 -3.60 -1.52 9.81
N SER A 224 -4.80 -2.00 10.13
CA SER A 224 -5.85 -2.25 9.15
C SER A 224 -6.37 -0.97 8.48
N THR A 225 -6.56 0.09 9.26
CA THR A 225 -7.02 1.39 8.73
C THR A 225 -5.97 2.02 7.83
N LEU A 226 -4.71 2.09 8.26
CA LEU A 226 -3.61 2.64 7.44
C LEU A 226 -3.46 1.85 6.13
N ALA A 227 -3.55 0.52 6.19
CA ALA A 227 -3.45 -0.33 4.99
C ALA A 227 -4.62 -0.14 4.00
N ARG A 228 -5.80 0.31 4.46
CA ARG A 228 -6.99 0.54 3.63
C ARG A 228 -7.05 1.98 3.11
N GLU A 229 -6.71 2.94 3.96
CA GLU A 229 -7.02 4.35 3.72
C GLU A 229 -5.90 5.12 3.00
N LEU A 230 -4.68 4.60 2.99
CA LEU A 230 -3.57 5.26 2.30
C LEU A 230 -3.70 5.20 0.77
N PRO A 231 -3.21 6.23 0.05
CA PRO A 231 -3.21 6.23 -1.41
C PRO A 231 -2.32 5.12 -1.97
N ASN A 232 -2.63 4.62 -3.17
CA ASN A 232 -1.92 3.49 -3.80
C ASN A 232 -0.39 3.63 -3.80
N GLN A 233 0.13 4.87 -3.94
CA GLN A 233 1.56 5.19 -3.90
C GLN A 233 2.23 4.82 -2.56
N ALA A 234 1.54 5.00 -1.44
CA ALA A 234 2.03 4.73 -0.09
C ALA A 234 1.53 3.38 0.46
N ARG A 235 0.39 2.91 -0.05
CA ARG A 235 -0.34 1.73 0.42
C ARG A 235 0.52 0.47 0.42
N LEU A 236 1.36 0.30 -0.60
CA LEU A 236 2.22 -0.88 -0.73
C LEU A 236 3.24 -1.00 0.41
N GLU A 237 3.88 0.11 0.77
CA GLU A 237 4.83 0.16 1.88
C GLU A 237 4.12 -0.05 3.21
N MET A 238 2.94 0.54 3.39
CA MET A 238 2.16 0.34 4.62
C MET A 238 1.68 -1.10 4.80
N ILE A 239 1.29 -1.78 3.73
CA ILE A 239 0.88 -3.20 3.81
C ILE A 239 2.07 -4.08 4.20
N ARG A 240 3.25 -3.78 3.64
CA ARG A 240 4.51 -4.43 4.04
C ARG A 240 4.79 -4.20 5.53
N ILE A 241 4.63 -2.96 6.00
CA ILE A 241 4.88 -2.56 7.39
C ILE A 241 3.92 -3.27 8.36
N SER A 242 2.62 -3.23 8.03
CA SER A 242 1.54 -3.76 8.88
C SER A 242 1.47 -5.29 8.92
N ARG A 243 1.98 -5.97 7.88
CA ARG A 243 1.82 -7.43 7.68
C ARG A 243 0.35 -7.88 7.78
N ASN A 244 -0.58 -6.98 7.45
CA ASN A 244 -2.01 -7.27 7.46
C ASN A 244 -2.33 -8.22 6.29
N ARG A 245 -2.61 -9.49 6.59
CA ARG A 245 -2.87 -10.52 5.57
C ARG A 245 -4.03 -10.19 4.65
N GLU A 246 -5.09 -9.58 5.17
CA GLU A 246 -6.26 -9.20 4.38
C GLU A 246 -5.87 -8.15 3.33
N ALA A 247 -5.16 -7.10 3.75
CA ALA A 247 -4.68 -6.07 2.84
C ALA A 247 -3.61 -6.60 1.86
N GLN A 248 -2.76 -7.54 2.31
CA GLN A 248 -1.81 -8.25 1.43
C GLN A 248 -2.54 -9.00 0.32
N HIS A 249 -3.62 -9.71 0.65
CA HIS A 249 -4.45 -10.39 -0.34
C HIS A 249 -5.17 -9.41 -1.27
N GLU A 250 -5.71 -8.30 -0.76
CA GLU A 250 -6.41 -7.32 -1.58
C GLU A 250 -5.49 -6.76 -2.66
N VAL A 251 -4.28 -6.31 -2.29
CA VAL A 251 -3.30 -5.80 -3.26
C VAL A 251 -2.79 -6.90 -4.18
N ALA A 252 -2.50 -8.10 -3.67
CA ALA A 252 -2.12 -9.22 -4.52
C ALA A 252 -3.20 -9.53 -5.57
N GLN A 253 -4.49 -9.54 -5.18
CA GLN A 253 -5.59 -9.74 -6.11
C GLN A 253 -5.73 -8.62 -7.12
N LEU A 254 -5.54 -7.36 -6.73
CA LEU A 254 -5.52 -6.22 -7.64
C LEU A 254 -4.44 -6.39 -8.70
N LEU A 255 -3.20 -6.70 -8.27
CA LEU A 255 -2.09 -6.98 -9.18
C LEU A 255 -2.41 -8.12 -10.16
N VAL A 256 -2.98 -9.22 -9.65
CA VAL A 256 -3.35 -10.37 -10.48
C VAL A 256 -4.46 -10.03 -11.47
N LYS A 257 -5.51 -9.32 -11.05
CA LYS A 257 -6.64 -8.96 -11.90
C LYS A 257 -6.21 -8.00 -13.01
N SER A 258 -5.50 -6.92 -12.68
CA SER A 258 -5.03 -5.94 -13.67
C SER A 258 -4.06 -6.57 -14.68
N THR A 259 -3.08 -7.35 -14.20
CA THR A 259 -2.12 -8.03 -15.10
C THR A 259 -2.84 -9.06 -15.97
N THR A 260 -3.81 -9.80 -15.43
CA THR A 260 -4.65 -10.75 -16.18
C THR A 260 -5.44 -10.05 -17.28
N ALA A 261 -6.10 -8.93 -16.97
CA ALA A 261 -6.88 -8.16 -17.93
C ALA A 261 -6.00 -7.64 -19.07
N ILE A 262 -4.83 -7.06 -18.75
CA ILE A 262 -3.87 -6.57 -19.75
C ILE A 262 -3.35 -7.72 -20.62
N CYS A 263 -2.98 -8.85 -20.00
CA CYS A 263 -2.50 -10.03 -20.72
C CYS A 263 -3.59 -10.64 -21.63
N ALA A 264 -4.84 -10.65 -21.19
CA ALA A 264 -5.97 -11.12 -21.99
C ALA A 264 -6.22 -10.19 -23.18
N ALA A 265 -6.20 -8.87 -22.95
CA ALA A 265 -6.38 -7.86 -24.00
C ALA A 265 -5.29 -7.96 -25.09
N ILE A 266 -4.02 -8.03 -24.68
CA ILE A 266 -2.88 -8.20 -25.58
C ILE A 266 -2.94 -9.58 -26.27
N GLY A 267 -3.25 -10.64 -25.51
CA GLY A 267 -3.38 -11.99 -26.06
C GLY A 267 -4.51 -12.15 -27.06
N ALA A 268 -5.53 -11.30 -26.99
CA ALA A 268 -6.65 -11.26 -27.92
C ALA A 268 -6.35 -10.58 -29.24
N GLN A 269 -5.15 -10.04 -29.40
CA GLN A 269 -4.73 -9.39 -30.63
C GLN A 269 -3.69 -10.28 -31.34
N PRO A 270 -3.66 -10.27 -32.68
CA PRO A 270 -2.64 -10.95 -33.47
C PRO A 270 -1.32 -10.17 -33.42
N ILE A 271 -0.74 -10.11 -32.22
CA ILE A 271 0.46 -9.35 -31.94
C ILE A 271 1.71 -10.18 -32.32
N PRO A 272 2.71 -9.59 -33.03
CA PRO A 272 3.95 -10.26 -33.40
C PRO A 272 4.74 -10.80 -32.20
N LEU A 273 5.55 -11.85 -32.41
CA LEU A 273 6.39 -12.47 -31.36
C LEU A 273 7.28 -11.47 -30.60
N ALA A 274 7.63 -10.34 -31.22
CA ALA A 274 8.43 -9.27 -30.61
C ALA A 274 7.84 -8.70 -29.31
N ASP A 275 6.54 -8.91 -29.05
CA ASP A 275 5.84 -8.37 -27.88
C ASP A 275 5.71 -9.39 -26.72
N LEU A 276 6.25 -10.60 -26.88
CA LEU A 276 6.32 -11.65 -25.83
C LEU A 276 7.19 -11.29 -24.61
N PRO A 277 8.32 -10.57 -24.76
CA PRO A 277 9.08 -10.08 -23.60
C PRO A 277 8.26 -9.17 -22.69
N ILE A 278 7.23 -8.50 -23.22
CA ILE A 278 6.40 -7.54 -22.48
C ILE A 278 5.33 -8.24 -21.64
N LEU A 279 4.72 -9.31 -22.15
CA LEU A 279 3.80 -10.14 -21.34
C LEU A 279 4.54 -10.85 -20.20
N THR A 280 5.74 -11.36 -20.49
CA THR A 280 6.57 -12.03 -19.48
C THR A 280 7.04 -11.02 -18.43
N SER A 281 7.46 -9.82 -18.83
CA SER A 281 7.88 -8.79 -17.88
C SER A 281 6.74 -8.32 -16.98
N LEU A 282 5.50 -8.24 -17.50
CA LEU A 282 4.29 -7.99 -16.72
C LEU A 282 4.07 -9.06 -15.65
N GLN A 283 4.14 -10.34 -16.02
CA GLN A 283 3.98 -11.46 -15.08
C GLN A 283 5.07 -11.47 -14.00
N VAL A 284 6.33 -11.23 -14.39
CA VAL A 284 7.46 -11.14 -13.44
C VAL A 284 7.30 -9.95 -12.49
N THR A 285 6.85 -8.80 -13.01
CA THR A 285 6.58 -7.59 -12.21
C THR A 285 5.46 -7.83 -11.20
N MET A 286 4.36 -8.44 -11.64
CA MET A 286 3.24 -8.84 -10.78
C MET A 286 3.73 -9.72 -9.62
N ILE A 287 4.52 -10.77 -9.91
CA ILE A 287 5.06 -11.68 -8.88
C ILE A 287 6.01 -10.95 -7.93
N SER A 288 6.91 -10.12 -8.47
CA SER A 288 7.83 -9.29 -7.67
C SER A 288 7.07 -8.36 -6.72
N GLY A 289 5.92 -7.82 -7.16
CA GLY A 289 5.03 -7.05 -6.30
C GLY A 289 4.34 -7.84 -5.22
N ILE A 290 3.78 -9.01 -5.55
CA ILE A 290 3.18 -9.91 -4.56
C ILE A 290 4.21 -10.31 -3.50
N MET A 291 5.43 -10.61 -3.94
CA MET A 291 6.55 -10.92 -3.06
C MET A 291 6.89 -9.74 -2.15
N TYR A 292 6.92 -8.52 -2.67
CA TYR A 292 7.17 -7.32 -1.87
C TYR A 292 6.12 -7.09 -0.79
N VAL A 293 4.85 -7.21 -1.17
CA VAL A 293 3.69 -7.09 -0.27
C VAL A 293 3.77 -8.10 0.89
N SER A 294 4.33 -9.28 0.63
CA SER A 294 4.52 -10.31 1.67
C SER A 294 5.59 -9.98 2.73
N GLY A 295 6.31 -8.86 2.59
CA GLY A 295 7.41 -8.50 3.50
C GLY A 295 8.79 -8.90 2.99
N ARG A 296 8.90 -9.52 1.82
CA ARG A 296 10.18 -9.90 1.20
C ARG A 296 10.71 -8.76 0.33
N GLU A 297 12.02 -8.75 0.06
CA GLU A 297 12.59 -7.77 -0.86
C GLU A 297 12.13 -7.98 -2.31
N ARG A 298 12.14 -6.92 -3.11
CA ARG A 298 11.85 -7.02 -4.55
C ARG A 298 12.97 -7.73 -5.27
N SER A 299 12.61 -8.72 -6.08
CA SER A 299 13.56 -9.46 -6.90
C SER A 299 12.87 -10.03 -8.12
N LEU A 300 13.16 -9.42 -9.27
CA LEU A 300 12.72 -9.95 -10.57
C LEU A 300 13.35 -11.33 -10.82
N ARG A 301 14.57 -11.56 -10.33
CA ARG A 301 15.25 -12.85 -10.41
C ARG A 301 14.48 -13.94 -9.65
N ALA A 302 14.16 -13.70 -8.38
CA ALA A 302 13.38 -14.65 -7.59
C ALA A 302 11.99 -14.89 -8.20
N ALA A 303 11.37 -13.86 -8.77
CA ALA A 303 10.12 -14.00 -9.52
C ALA A 303 10.27 -14.90 -10.76
N THR A 304 11.35 -14.77 -11.54
CA THR A 304 11.62 -15.67 -12.68
C THR A 304 11.94 -17.09 -12.25
N GLU A 305 12.71 -17.27 -11.17
CA GLU A 305 13.03 -18.58 -10.61
C GLU A 305 11.76 -19.28 -10.11
N PHE A 306 10.84 -18.55 -9.48
CA PHE A 306 9.52 -19.05 -9.08
C PHE A 306 8.69 -19.54 -10.28
N ILE A 307 8.64 -18.78 -11.38
CA ILE A 307 7.96 -19.20 -12.61
C ILE A 307 8.56 -20.51 -13.14
N GLY A 308 9.89 -20.60 -13.20
CA GLY A 308 10.59 -21.81 -13.61
C GLY A 308 10.26 -23.00 -12.70
N ALA A 309 10.22 -22.78 -11.39
CA ALA A 309 9.92 -23.78 -10.38
C ALA A 309 8.48 -24.31 -10.44
N LEU A 310 7.52 -23.51 -10.94
CA LEU A 310 6.17 -23.99 -11.25
C LEU A 310 6.14 -24.97 -12.45
N GLY A 311 7.26 -25.12 -13.17
CA GLY A 311 7.37 -25.91 -14.39
C GLY A 311 6.87 -25.16 -15.62
N VAL A 312 6.78 -23.82 -15.54
CA VAL A 312 6.45 -22.97 -16.69
C VAL A 312 7.73 -22.72 -17.46
N ASN A 313 8.11 -23.67 -18.32
CA ASN A 313 9.18 -23.46 -19.27
C ASN A 313 8.72 -22.45 -20.31
N VAL A 314 9.29 -21.25 -20.30
CA VAL A 314 8.97 -20.17 -21.24
C VAL A 314 9.04 -20.66 -22.69
N GLY A 315 10.02 -21.51 -23.03
CA GLY A 315 10.13 -22.13 -24.36
C GLY A 315 9.02 -23.15 -24.70
N ALA A 316 8.56 -23.95 -23.73
CA ALA A 316 7.47 -24.91 -23.96
C ALA A 316 6.09 -24.22 -24.02
N ALA A 317 5.92 -23.14 -23.25
CA ALA A 317 4.74 -22.29 -23.35
C ALA A 317 4.66 -21.58 -24.72
N MET A 318 5.80 -21.14 -25.27
CA MET A 318 5.87 -20.59 -26.63
C MET A 318 5.53 -21.64 -27.68
N LEU A 319 6.06 -22.86 -27.58
CA LEU A 319 5.77 -23.94 -28.52
C LEU A 319 4.27 -24.31 -28.52
N LEU A 320 3.65 -24.41 -27.34
CA LEU A 320 2.22 -24.66 -27.20
C LEU A 320 1.36 -23.51 -27.76
N ARG A 321 1.82 -22.26 -27.60
CA ARG A 321 1.08 -21.07 -28.05
C ARG A 321 1.18 -20.87 -29.55
N GLU A 322 2.35 -21.15 -30.15
CA GLU A 322 2.53 -21.18 -31.61
C GLU A 322 1.78 -22.37 -32.23
N GLY A 323 1.78 -23.54 -31.59
CA GLY A 323 0.95 -24.68 -32.00
C GLY A 323 -0.54 -24.33 -31.98
N ALA A 324 -1.03 -23.70 -30.90
CA ALA A 324 -2.42 -23.26 -30.82
C ALA A 324 -2.75 -22.17 -31.86
N ARG A 325 -1.86 -21.19 -32.07
CA ARG A 325 -2.03 -20.14 -33.08
C ARG A 325 -2.01 -20.71 -34.50
N ALA A 326 -1.20 -21.74 -34.77
CA ALA A 326 -1.18 -22.45 -36.04
C ALA A 326 -2.48 -23.22 -36.30
N ILE A 327 -3.06 -23.85 -35.27
CA ILE A 327 -4.36 -24.54 -35.34
C ILE A 327 -5.52 -23.54 -35.49
N LEU A 328 -5.42 -22.37 -34.87
CA LEU A 328 -6.46 -21.33 -34.93
C LEU A 328 -6.49 -20.57 -36.27
N LYS A 329 -5.46 -20.67 -37.11
CA LYS A 329 -5.48 -20.14 -38.49
C LYS A 329 -6.56 -20.78 -39.37
N PHE A 330 -7.06 -21.96 -38.99
CA PHE A 330 -8.13 -22.66 -39.70
C PHE A 330 -9.54 -22.17 -39.31
N PHE A 331 -9.67 -21.28 -38.32
CA PHE A 331 -10.94 -20.70 -37.87
C PHE A 331 -10.88 -19.17 -37.81
N PRO A 332 -11.19 -18.46 -38.91
CA PRO A 332 -11.16 -16.99 -38.94
C PRO A 332 -12.13 -16.42 -37.90
N GLY A 333 -11.65 -15.45 -37.10
CA GLY A 333 -12.42 -14.78 -36.04
C GLY A 333 -12.30 -15.37 -34.63
N TRP A 334 -12.05 -16.68 -34.48
CA TRP A 334 -11.97 -17.36 -33.16
C TRP A 334 -10.59 -17.29 -32.51
N GLY A 335 -9.53 -17.14 -33.31
CA GLY A 335 -8.14 -17.11 -32.83
C GLY A 335 -7.84 -16.02 -31.80
N ASN A 336 -8.49 -14.87 -31.94
CA ASN A 336 -8.32 -13.73 -31.04
C ASN A 336 -8.95 -14.01 -29.66
N VAL A 337 -10.18 -14.52 -29.63
CA VAL A 337 -10.87 -14.82 -28.35
C VAL A 337 -10.12 -15.90 -27.57
N VAL A 338 -9.72 -16.98 -28.24
CA VAL A 338 -8.98 -18.08 -27.61
C VAL A 338 -7.59 -17.62 -27.14
N GLY A 339 -6.89 -16.82 -27.94
CA GLY A 339 -5.58 -16.26 -27.58
C GLY A 339 -5.64 -15.40 -26.32
N GLY A 340 -6.67 -14.57 -26.18
CA GLY A 340 -6.89 -13.74 -24.99
C GLY A 340 -7.23 -14.58 -23.76
N LEU A 341 -8.10 -15.58 -23.90
CA LEU A 341 -8.49 -16.47 -22.81
C LEU A 341 -7.30 -17.30 -22.29
N VAL A 342 -6.49 -17.85 -23.18
CA VAL A 342 -5.28 -18.61 -22.81
C VAL A 342 -4.27 -17.72 -22.11
N ALA A 343 -4.04 -16.51 -22.62
CA ALA A 343 -3.12 -15.55 -22.00
C ALA A 343 -3.59 -15.12 -20.61
N GLY A 344 -4.85 -14.71 -20.48
CA GLY A 344 -5.42 -14.28 -19.20
C GLY A 344 -5.45 -15.40 -18.16
N SER A 345 -5.91 -16.60 -18.53
CA SER A 345 -5.99 -17.74 -17.61
C SER A 345 -4.62 -18.22 -17.12
N GLY A 346 -3.61 -18.21 -17.99
CA GLY A 346 -2.23 -18.50 -17.61
C GLY A 346 -1.69 -17.49 -16.60
N THR A 347 -1.88 -16.19 -16.86
CA THR A 347 -1.48 -15.11 -15.93
C THR A 347 -2.20 -15.24 -14.58
N TYR A 348 -3.50 -15.47 -14.58
CA TYR A 348 -4.28 -15.66 -13.36
C TYR A 348 -3.77 -16.84 -12.53
N ALA A 349 -3.51 -17.98 -13.17
CA ALA A 349 -3.02 -19.18 -12.48
C ALA A 349 -1.63 -18.96 -11.84
N ILE A 350 -0.72 -18.29 -12.55
CA ILE A 350 0.61 -17.92 -12.02
C ILE A 350 0.46 -16.96 -10.84
N GLY A 351 -0.37 -15.92 -10.99
CA GLY A 351 -0.63 -14.92 -9.95
C GLY A 351 -1.24 -15.51 -8.68
N ARG A 352 -2.19 -16.45 -8.82
CA ARG A 352 -2.75 -17.20 -7.70
C ARG A 352 -1.70 -18.05 -6.99
N ALA A 353 -0.86 -18.76 -7.73
CA ALA A 353 0.21 -19.56 -7.14
C ALA A 353 1.22 -18.68 -6.40
N ALA A 354 1.59 -17.53 -6.95
CA ALA A 354 2.45 -16.55 -6.29
C ALA A 354 1.81 -16.01 -5.00
N THR A 355 0.51 -15.69 -5.02
CA THR A 355 -0.21 -15.22 -3.84
C THR A 355 -0.13 -16.23 -2.71
N VAL A 356 -0.45 -17.50 -2.97
CA VAL A 356 -0.43 -18.53 -1.92
C VAL A 356 1.02 -18.82 -1.45
N PHE A 357 1.99 -18.82 -2.35
CA PHE A 357 3.40 -19.06 -1.97
C PHE A 357 4.00 -17.93 -1.13
N PHE A 358 3.80 -16.67 -1.54
CA PHE A 358 4.44 -15.52 -0.91
C PHE A 358 3.63 -14.97 0.26
N VAL A 359 2.31 -14.83 0.13
CA VAL A 359 1.42 -14.26 1.16
C VAL A 359 1.01 -15.30 2.20
N ASP A 360 0.52 -16.47 1.76
CA ASP A 360 0.09 -17.52 2.69
C ASP A 360 1.28 -18.33 3.25
N GLY A 361 2.46 -18.20 2.64
CA GLY A 361 3.69 -18.87 3.07
C GLY A 361 3.67 -20.39 2.86
N VAL A 362 2.83 -20.89 1.94
CA VAL A 362 2.74 -22.34 1.70
C VAL A 362 3.95 -22.86 0.91
N SER A 363 4.11 -24.18 0.90
CA SER A 363 5.18 -24.84 0.16
C SER A 363 5.08 -24.61 -1.36
N LEU A 364 6.23 -24.66 -2.05
CA LEU A 364 6.26 -24.60 -3.52
C LEU A 364 5.42 -25.71 -4.16
N LYS A 365 5.30 -26.87 -3.51
CA LYS A 365 4.47 -28.00 -3.97
C LYS A 365 2.98 -27.63 -3.98
N ASP A 366 2.50 -26.94 -2.95
CA ASP A 366 1.11 -26.49 -2.85
C ASP A 366 0.81 -25.31 -3.78
N ALA A 367 1.78 -24.42 -3.96
CA ALA A 367 1.72 -23.37 -4.97
C ALA A 367 1.59 -23.97 -6.39
N ARG A 368 2.38 -25.02 -6.70
CA ARG A 368 2.29 -25.75 -7.97
C ARG A 368 0.94 -26.46 -8.13
N ARG A 369 0.39 -27.04 -7.06
CA ARG A 369 -0.97 -27.62 -7.08
C ARG A 369 -2.02 -26.55 -7.36
N THR A 370 -1.91 -25.38 -6.74
CA THR A 370 -2.81 -24.24 -6.97
C THR A 370 -2.73 -23.74 -8.42
N TYR A 371 -1.53 -23.64 -9.00
CA TYR A 371 -1.32 -23.33 -10.41
C TYR A 371 -2.05 -24.31 -11.33
N LEU A 372 -1.82 -25.62 -11.14
CA LEU A 372 -2.42 -26.67 -11.97
C LEU A 372 -3.95 -26.70 -11.88
N THR A 373 -4.50 -26.56 -10.67
CA THR A 373 -5.97 -26.54 -10.45
C THR A 373 -6.60 -25.30 -11.08
N SER A 374 -5.98 -24.13 -10.93
CA SER A 374 -6.49 -22.88 -11.49
C SER A 374 -6.49 -22.92 -13.02
N ARG A 375 -5.45 -23.51 -13.62
CA ARG A 375 -5.38 -23.74 -15.06
C ARG A 375 -6.46 -24.72 -15.56
N LYS A 376 -6.76 -25.79 -14.82
CA LYS A 376 -7.82 -26.77 -15.17
C LYS A 376 -9.23 -26.18 -15.09
N ARG A 377 -9.54 -25.40 -14.05
CA ARG A 377 -10.88 -24.78 -13.88
C ARG A 377 -11.26 -23.86 -15.04
N VAL A 378 -10.28 -23.22 -15.69
CA VAL A 378 -10.54 -22.34 -16.84
C VAL A 378 -10.70 -23.13 -18.15
N SER A 379 -10.11 -24.32 -18.24
CA SER A 379 -10.29 -25.24 -19.38
C SER A 379 -11.65 -25.95 -19.40
N HIS A 380 -12.46 -25.88 -18.33
CA HIS A 380 -13.69 -26.66 -18.13
C HIS A 380 -14.97 -25.80 -17.93
N LYS A 381 -14.95 -24.49 -18.19
CA LYS A 381 -16.20 -23.73 -18.37
C LYS A 381 -16.60 -23.83 -19.85
N PRO A 382 -17.57 -24.70 -20.24
CA PRO A 382 -18.20 -24.56 -21.53
C PRO A 382 -18.99 -23.25 -21.51
N HIS A 383 -18.80 -22.41 -22.52
CA HIS A 383 -19.74 -21.32 -22.78
C HIS A 383 -21.07 -21.96 -23.20
N GLY A 384 -21.97 -22.13 -22.23
CA GLY A 384 -23.38 -22.39 -22.50
C GLY A 384 -24.02 -21.08 -22.96
N VAL A 385 -24.34 -21.05 -24.25
CA VAL A 385 -25.33 -20.26 -25.01
C VAL A 385 -25.61 -18.84 -24.55
#